data_AF-A0A6A3AII7-F1
#
_entry.id   AF-A0A6A3AII7-F1
#
_cell.length_a   1.000
_cell.length_b   1.000
_cell.length_c   1.000
_cell.angle_alpha   90.00
_cell.angle_beta   90.00
_cell.angle_gamma   90.00
#
_symmetry.space_group_name_H-M   'P 1'
#
loop_
_entity.id
_entity.type
_entity.pdbx_description
1 polymer ?
#
loop_
_entity_poly.entity_id
_entity_poly.type
_entity_poly.pdbx_seq_one_letter_code
_entity_poly.pdbx_strand_id
1 'polypeptide(L)' 'MVPASGEAVNGLMIDETYGVVALKVVLLGKLRWKAGAIRTLKSGFYVRCDVWVGLKKGVVGPVPLLGGPPCKVDI' A
#
# COMPACT_ATOMS: atom_id res chain seq x y z
N MET A 1 -15.53 -23.70 -28.83
CA MET A 1 -14.76 -22.69 -28.06
C MET A 1 -15.56 -22.44 -26.79
N VAL A 2 -15.04 -22.85 -25.64
CA VAL A 2 -15.76 -22.73 -24.35
C VAL A 2 -15.56 -21.30 -23.86
N PRO A 3 -16.62 -20.50 -23.67
CA PRO A 3 -16.46 -19.15 -23.16
C PRO A 3 -16.05 -19.23 -21.68
N ALA A 4 -14.84 -18.79 -21.38
CA ALA A 4 -14.42 -18.55 -20.00
C ALA A 4 -15.17 -17.32 -19.47
N SER A 5 -15.59 -17.34 -18.20
CA SER A 5 -16.23 -16.18 -17.57
C SER A 5 -15.27 -14.99 -17.58
N GLY A 6 -15.79 -13.77 -17.70
CA GLY A 6 -14.97 -12.56 -17.74
C GLY A 6 -14.01 -12.46 -16.55
N GLU A 7 -14.38 -12.98 -15.37
CA GLU A 7 -13.50 -13.01 -14.20
C GLU A 7 -12.34 -14.01 -14.36
N ALA A 8 -12.57 -15.17 -14.98
CA ALA A 8 -11.52 -16.15 -15.22
C ALA A 8 -10.49 -15.63 -16.24
N VAL A 9 -10.95 -14.92 -17.28
CA VAL A 9 -10.06 -14.29 -18.26
C VAL A 9 -9.26 -13.15 -17.63
N ASN A 10 -9.90 -12.30 -16.82
CA ASN A 10 -9.21 -11.24 -16.09
C ASN A 10 -8.20 -11.81 -15.08
N GLY A 11 -8.58 -12.88 -14.37
CA GLY A 11 -7.72 -13.64 -13.46
C GLY A 11 -6.47 -14.21 -14.13
N LEU A 12 -6.63 -14.80 -15.31
CA LEU A 12 -5.54 -15.39 -16.08
C LEU A 12 -4.59 -14.32 -16.67
N MET A 13 -5.11 -13.15 -17.03
CA MET A 13 -4.30 -12.03 -17.53
C MET A 13 -3.45 -11.36 -16.43
N ILE A 14 -3.83 -11.53 -15.15
CA ILE A 14 -3.06 -11.07 -13.99
C ILE A 14 -1.81 -11.95 -13.79
N ASP A 15 -1.84 -13.21 -14.20
CA ASP A 15 -0.77 -14.20 -13.93
C ASP A 15 0.46 -14.04 -14.84
N GLU A 16 0.28 -13.71 -16.13
CA GLU A 16 1.40 -13.75 -17.10
C GLU A 16 2.12 -12.41 -17.35
N THR A 17 1.59 -11.25 -16.91
CA THR A 17 2.16 -9.93 -17.30
C THR A 17 2.46 -8.94 -16.18
N TYR A 18 2.09 -9.26 -14.93
CA TYR A 18 2.36 -8.41 -13.78
C TYR A 18 3.43 -9.03 -12.89
N GLY A 19 4.59 -8.37 -12.78
CA GLY A 19 5.60 -8.72 -11.78
C GLY A 19 5.16 -8.22 -10.40
N VAL A 20 5.41 -9.01 -9.36
CA VAL A 20 5.17 -8.59 -7.97
C VAL A 20 6.41 -7.92 -7.40
N VAL A 21 6.25 -6.70 -6.88
CA VAL A 21 7.34 -5.93 -6.25
C VAL A 21 6.96 -5.61 -4.81
N ALA A 22 7.90 -5.85 -3.89
CA ALA A 22 7.79 -5.39 -2.51
C ALA A 22 8.31 -3.96 -2.38
N LEU A 23 7.53 -3.07 -1.76
CA LEU A 23 7.97 -1.71 -1.40
C LEU A 23 7.84 -1.53 0.11
N LYS A 24 8.80 -0.80 0.69
CA LYS A 24 8.70 -0.31 2.07
C LYS A 24 8.34 1.17 2.04
N VAL A 25 7.14 1.48 2.49
CA VAL A 25 6.64 2.86 2.62
C VAL A 25 6.90 3.34 4.04
N VAL A 26 7.48 4.53 4.15
CA VAL A 26 7.83 5.14 5.44
C VAL A 26 7.27 6.54 5.51
N LEU A 27 6.44 6.83 6.53
CA LEU A 27 6.02 8.19 6.86
C LEU A 27 6.62 8.63 8.19
N LEU A 28 7.15 9.84 8.20
CA LEU A 28 7.79 10.48 9.35
C LEU A 28 7.12 11.82 9.59
N GLY A 29 6.88 12.18 10.85
CA GLY A 29 6.41 13.53 11.16
C GLY A 29 6.40 13.85 12.64
N LYS A 30 5.70 14.93 12.99
CA LYS A 30 5.52 15.37 14.38
C LYS A 30 4.04 15.58 14.64
N LEU A 31 3.52 14.96 15.70
CA LEU A 31 2.16 15.15 16.16
C LEU A 31 2.13 16.18 17.29
N ARG A 32 1.06 16.98 17.30
CA ARG A 32 0.73 17.86 18.42
C ARG A 32 -0.60 17.41 18.97
N TRP A 33 -0.58 16.78 20.14
CA TRP A 33 -1.79 16.32 20.80
C TRP A 33 -2.27 17.38 21.78
N LYS A 34 -3.55 17.77 21.68
CA LYS A 34 -4.22 18.59 22.70
C LYS A 34 -5.09 17.68 23.56
N ALA A 35 -4.74 17.54 24.83
CA ALA A 35 -5.58 16.89 25.85
C ALA A 35 -5.86 17.92 26.96
N GLY A 36 -7.09 18.47 26.97
CA GLY A 36 -7.53 19.45 27.97
C GLY A 36 -6.72 20.76 27.96
N ALA A 37 -6.48 21.31 29.17
CA ALA A 37 -5.80 22.59 29.38
C ALA A 37 -4.26 22.53 29.37
N ILE A 38 -3.66 21.36 29.08
CA ILE A 38 -2.22 21.14 29.17
C ILE A 38 -1.55 21.44 27.82
N ARG A 39 -0.42 22.17 27.86
CA ARG A 39 0.40 22.50 26.69
C ARG A 39 0.96 21.22 26.05
N THR A 40 0.74 21.11 24.74
CA THR A 40 1.06 19.96 23.89
C THR A 40 2.53 19.57 23.90
N LEU A 41 2.85 18.30 24.17
CA LEU A 41 4.15 17.70 23.83
C LEU A 41 4.22 17.50 22.30
N LYS A 42 5.30 17.95 21.64
CA LYS A 42 5.55 17.64 20.23
C LYS A 42 6.15 16.24 20.17
N SER A 43 5.34 15.21 19.97
CA SER A 43 5.83 13.85 19.78
C SER A 43 6.18 13.63 18.32
N GLY A 44 7.24 12.86 18.05
CA GLY A 44 7.48 12.34 16.71
C GLY A 44 6.38 11.35 16.34
N PHE A 45 6.22 11.03 15.07
CA PHE A 45 5.58 9.78 14.71
C PHE A 45 6.28 9.18 13.51
N TYR A 46 6.21 7.85 13.44
CA TYR A 46 6.89 7.07 12.45
C TYR A 46 6.05 5.88 12.05
N VAL A 47 5.73 5.78 10.76
CA VAL A 47 4.93 4.70 10.20
C VAL A 47 5.76 3.94 9.18
N ARG A 48 5.81 2.62 9.31
CA ARG A 48 6.39 1.70 8.32
C ARG A 48 5.31 0.75 7.81
N CYS A 49 5.16 0.64 6.50
CA CYS A 49 4.29 -0.35 5.87
C CYS A 49 5.08 -1.09 4.79
N ASP A 50 5.05 -2.43 4.82
CA ASP A 50 5.59 -3.26 3.76
C ASP A 50 4.43 -3.62 2.80
N VAL A 51 4.43 -3.07 1.58
CA VAL A 51 3.38 -3.26 0.57
C VAL A 51 3.86 -4.11 -0.58
N TRP A 52 2.93 -4.87 -1.17
CA TRP A 52 3.14 -5.61 -2.41
C TRP A 52 2.35 -4.94 -3.51
N VAL A 53 3.01 -4.62 -4.62
CA VAL A 53 2.38 -3.98 -5.77
C VAL A 53 2.58 -4.81 -7.02
N GLY A 54 1.55 -4.83 -7.88
CA GLY A 54 1.65 -5.42 -9.21
C GLY A 54 2.20 -4.40 -10.20
N LEU A 55 3.29 -4.72 -10.89
CA LEU A 55 3.90 -3.88 -11.90
C LEU A 55 3.78 -4.52 -13.28
N LYS A 56 3.24 -3.78 -14.24
CA LYS A 56 3.21 -4.19 -15.65
C LYS A 56 4.11 -3.31 -16.49
N LYS A 57 4.94 -3.94 -17.33
CA LYS A 57 5.84 -3.24 -18.24
C LYS A 57 5.05 -2.33 -19.18
N GLY A 58 5.51 -1.09 -19.34
CA GLY A 58 4.93 -0.12 -20.28
C GLY A 58 3.68 0.61 -19.78
N VAL A 59 3.25 0.38 -18.53
CA VAL A 59 2.13 1.12 -17.92
C VAL A 59 2.68 2.21 -17.01
N VAL A 60 2.24 3.45 -17.23
CA VAL A 60 2.50 4.60 -16.35
C VAL A 60 1.16 5.02 -15.75
N GLY A 61 1.07 5.03 -14.42
CA GLY A 61 -0.17 5.35 -13.71
C GLY A 61 -0.28 4.63 -12.37
N PRO A 62 -1.46 4.70 -11.73
CA PRO A 62 -1.73 3.98 -10.49
C PRO A 62 -1.51 2.47 -10.66
N VAL A 63 -0.80 1.86 -9.72
CA VAL A 63 -0.53 0.41 -9.70
C VAL A 63 -1.40 -0.28 -8.65
N PRO A 64 -1.88 -1.51 -8.91
CA PRO A 64 -2.70 -2.24 -7.96
C PRO A 64 -1.88 -2.63 -6.72
N LEU A 65 -2.43 -2.33 -5.54
CA LEU A 65 -1.99 -2.93 -4.29
C LEU A 65 -2.50 -4.37 -4.24
N LEU A 66 -1.62 -5.31 -3.94
CA LEU A 66 -1.96 -6.75 -3.90
C LEU A 66 -2.44 -7.20 -2.51
N GLY A 67 -2.70 -6.25 -1.59
CA GLY A 67 -3.24 -6.53 -0.27
C GLY A 67 -3.29 -5.30 0.65
N GLY A 68 -3.86 -5.47 1.84
CA GLY A 68 -3.86 -4.48 2.92
C GLY A 68 -2.68 -4.71 3.88
N PRO A 69 -1.58 -3.97 3.75
CA PRO A 69 -0.37 -4.22 4.54
C PRO A 69 -0.57 -3.87 6.02
N PRO A 70 -0.04 -4.66 6.97
CA PRO A 70 0.08 -4.21 8.35
C PRO A 70 1.11 -3.08 8.44
N CYS A 71 0.68 -1.92 8.93
CA CYS A 71 1.56 -0.78 9.18
C CYS A 71 1.97 -0.74 10.67
N LYS A 72 3.27 -0.65 10.92
CA LYS A 72 3.81 -0.41 12.27
C LYS A 72 3.87 1.08 12.52
N VAL A 73 3.36 1.53 13.65
CA VAL A 73 3.29 2.95 14.04
C VAL A 73 4.00 3.13 15.38
N ASP A 74 4.99 4.02 15.41
CA ASP A 74 5.70 4.46 16.61
C ASP A 74 5.40 5.97 16.85
N ILE A 75 5.16 6.39 18.10
CA ILE A 75 4.77 7.76 18.52
C ILE A 75 5.64 8.23 19.68
#